data_AF-A0A947N2M1-F1
#
_entry.id   AF-A0A947N2M1-F1
#
_cell.length_a   1.000
_cell.length_b   1.000
_cell.length_c   1.000
_cell.angle_alpha   90.00
_cell.angle_beta   90.00
_cell.angle_gamma   90.00
#
_symmetry.space_group_name_H-M   'P 1'
#
loop_
_entity.id
_entity.type
_entity.pdbx_description
1 polymer ?
#
loop_
_entity_poly.entity_id
_entity_poly.type
_entity_poly.pdbx_seq_one_letter_code
_entity_poly.pdbx_strand_id
1 'polypeptide(L)'
;MRNKKRPSTDINVDFRSPKGDLSLTGFTLIETLVTIVIFALMMGVISGVVIMLYRTQDFTWQHSQAIDEARRGIETMVKEIREARVGDDGAFLIEKAEDYEFIFYSDVDKDEQVERVRYFIKPAGGEEGNLTEECVSLSSGGSCSVSFSGFFAEALESAQIKVSVEGDLDSSSETAEVFADGISLGSLCTRGDCGQCVGSFQDLSIFDVTSHASDNSIQFTVDASGSVDAFCDWQESNHSLKVKFEFSWQETASADVKAIFKKEIINPVGWPISYPKGSEETFIISENVMNEYRGEIVFNYYDSDNNPLVLEDRMEKTARMHVKLIINIDPSRDPQDFTLESDVQIRNLKTNL
;
A
#
# COMPACT_ATOMS: atom_id res chain seq x y z
N MET A 1 6.20 106.02 18.31
CA MET A 1 4.98 106.58 17.69
C MET A 1 3.90 105.50 17.66
N ARG A 2 2.69 105.85 18.11
CA ARG A 2 1.40 105.12 18.11
C ARG A 2 1.34 103.72 18.74
N ASN A 3 1.04 103.77 20.02
CA ASN A 3 0.39 102.76 20.85
C ASN A 3 -0.99 102.37 20.27
N LYS A 4 -1.25 101.08 20.03
CA LYS A 4 -2.56 100.54 19.60
C LYS A 4 -2.98 99.46 20.60
N LYS A 5 -3.80 99.85 21.59
CA LYS A 5 -4.49 98.92 22.50
C LYS A 5 -5.46 98.05 21.68
N ARG A 6 -5.43 96.73 21.91
CA ARG A 6 -6.55 95.82 21.63
C ARG A 6 -6.83 94.96 22.89
N PRO A 7 -8.09 94.58 23.10
CA PRO A 7 -8.65 94.35 24.43
C PRO A 7 -8.47 92.92 24.94
N SER A 8 -8.47 92.82 26.27
CA SER A 8 -8.53 91.60 27.08
C SER A 8 -9.73 90.74 26.70
N THR A 9 -9.48 89.48 26.38
CA THR A 9 -10.52 88.46 26.37
C THR A 9 -10.13 87.46 27.46
N ASP A 10 -10.72 87.63 28.64
CA ASP A 10 -10.63 86.66 29.72
C ASP A 10 -11.39 85.40 29.29
N ILE A 11 -10.67 84.34 28.95
CA ILE A 11 -11.26 83.02 28.76
C ILE A 11 -11.45 82.44 30.16
N ASN A 12 -12.66 82.57 30.67
CA ASN A 12 -13.08 81.92 31.92
C ASN A 12 -13.37 80.45 31.59
N VAL A 13 -12.44 79.57 31.92
CA VAL A 13 -12.59 78.11 31.73
C VAL A 13 -13.47 77.58 32.87
N ASP A 14 -14.74 77.30 32.58
CA ASP A 14 -15.66 76.65 33.50
C ASP A 14 -15.28 75.17 33.64
N PHE A 15 -14.60 74.81 34.74
CA PHE A 15 -14.39 73.43 35.15
C PHE A 15 -15.68 72.82 35.70
N ARG A 16 -16.67 72.60 34.85
CA ARG A 16 -17.77 71.69 35.17
C ARG A 16 -17.32 70.26 34.92
N SER A 17 -16.91 69.60 36.00
CA SER A 17 -16.87 68.13 36.09
C SER A 17 -18.27 67.58 35.82
N PRO A 18 -18.49 66.81 34.74
CA PRO A 18 -19.70 66.03 34.63
C PRO A 18 -19.56 64.86 35.63
N LYS A 19 -20.35 64.93 36.71
CA LYS A 19 -20.59 63.83 37.63
C LYS A 19 -21.15 62.65 36.82
N GLY A 20 -20.26 61.77 36.36
CA GLY A 20 -20.59 60.43 35.89
C GLY A 20 -20.65 59.52 37.10
N ASP A 21 -21.86 59.34 37.62
CA ASP A 21 -22.20 58.44 38.71
C ASP A 21 -21.86 57.00 38.29
N LEU A 22 -20.78 56.42 38.83
CA LEU A 22 -20.53 54.98 38.74
C LEU A 22 -21.44 54.28 39.76
N SER A 23 -22.72 54.26 39.41
CA SER A 23 -23.75 53.46 40.07
C SER A 23 -23.38 51.99 39.91
N LEU A 24 -22.92 51.36 41.00
CA LEU A 24 -22.93 49.90 41.16
C LEU A 24 -24.38 49.45 41.41
N THR A 25 -25.21 49.51 40.37
CA THR A 25 -26.53 48.88 40.36
C THR A 25 -26.34 47.36 40.37
N GLY A 26 -26.76 46.71 41.45
CA GLY A 26 -26.80 45.24 41.50
C GLY A 26 -27.80 44.69 40.49
N PHE A 27 -27.45 43.55 39.86
CA PHE A 27 -28.32 42.88 38.89
C PHE A 27 -29.66 42.48 39.52
N THR A 28 -30.74 42.70 38.79
CA THR A 28 -32.07 42.23 39.22
C THR A 28 -32.18 40.71 39.01
N LEU A 29 -32.97 40.02 39.83
CA LEU A 29 -33.13 38.55 39.74
C LEU A 29 -33.71 38.11 38.37
N ILE A 30 -34.51 38.96 37.74
CA ILE A 30 -35.04 38.69 36.39
C ILE A 30 -33.93 38.80 35.32
N GLU A 31 -33.02 39.74 35.45
CA GLU A 31 -31.90 39.94 34.52
C GLU A 31 -30.89 38.78 34.58
N THR A 32 -30.61 38.26 35.78
CA THR A 32 -29.76 37.08 35.94
C THR A 32 -30.40 35.82 35.35
N LEU A 33 -31.72 35.66 35.46
CA LEU A 33 -32.43 34.53 34.87
C LEU A 33 -32.43 34.59 33.34
N VAL A 34 -32.70 35.76 32.77
CA VAL A 34 -32.68 35.96 31.31
C VAL A 34 -31.27 35.74 30.74
N THR A 35 -30.23 36.23 31.41
CA THR A 35 -28.84 36.04 30.96
C THR A 35 -28.41 34.58 31.00
N ILE A 36 -28.79 33.80 32.02
CA ILE A 36 -28.51 32.35 32.08
C ILE A 36 -29.19 31.60 30.93
N VAL A 37 -30.44 31.93 30.60
CA VAL A 37 -31.17 31.28 29.50
C VAL A 37 -30.52 31.58 28.15
N ILE A 38 -30.17 32.85 27.88
CA ILE A 38 -29.50 33.23 26.64
C ILE A 38 -28.11 32.57 26.55
N PHE A 39 -27.37 32.55 27.65
CA PHE A 39 -26.05 31.90 27.70
C PHE A 39 -26.14 30.39 27.43
N ALA A 40 -27.12 29.70 28.01
CA ALA A 40 -27.33 28.27 27.77
C ALA A 40 -27.69 27.98 26.30
N LEU A 41 -28.54 28.81 25.69
CA LEU A 41 -28.87 28.70 24.27
C LEU A 41 -27.64 28.93 23.38
N MET A 42 -26.86 29.97 23.66
CA MET A 42 -25.61 30.26 22.95
C MET A 42 -24.62 29.11 23.08
N MET A 43 -24.43 28.57 24.28
CA MET A 43 -23.54 27.45 24.54
C MET A 43 -24.00 26.17 23.84
N GLY A 44 -25.31 25.96 23.72
CA GLY A 44 -25.91 24.86 22.96
C GLY A 44 -25.62 24.98 21.46
N VAL A 45 -25.80 26.16 20.87
CA VAL A 45 -25.47 26.42 19.45
C VAL A 45 -23.98 26.21 19.20
N ILE A 46 -23.11 26.78 20.05
CA ILE A 46 -21.66 26.64 19.93
C ILE A 46 -21.26 25.17 20.05
N SER A 47 -21.78 24.44 21.04
CA SER A 47 -21.49 23.01 21.21
C SER A 47 -21.97 22.17 20.02
N GLY A 48 -23.14 22.49 19.46
CA GLY A 48 -23.66 21.83 18.25
C GLY A 48 -22.75 22.05 17.04
N VAL A 49 -22.28 23.29 16.83
CA VAL A 49 -21.32 23.61 15.77
C VAL A 49 -19.99 22.90 16.00
N VAL A 50 -19.48 22.85 17.23
CA VAL A 50 -18.24 22.16 17.56
C VAL A 50 -18.35 20.66 17.27
N ILE A 51 -19.43 20.00 17.69
CA ILE A 51 -19.67 18.57 17.39
C ILE A 51 -19.78 18.34 15.88
N MET A 52 -20.47 19.23 15.16
CA MET A 52 -20.58 19.15 13.70
C MET A 52 -19.22 19.28 13.01
N LEU A 53 -18.40 20.24 13.42
CA LEU A 53 -17.04 20.44 12.88
C LEU A 53 -16.14 19.23 13.13
N TYR A 54 -16.14 18.70 14.36
CA TYR A 54 -15.34 17.50 14.67
C TYR A 54 -15.77 16.28 13.84
N ARG A 55 -17.08 16.09 13.61
CA ARG A 55 -17.56 14.98 12.75
C ARG A 55 -17.25 15.17 11.26
N THR A 56 -17.00 16.40 10.81
CA THR A 56 -16.75 16.73 9.39
C THR A 56 -15.26 16.75 9.05
N GLN A 57 -14.39 17.01 10.03
CA GLN A 57 -12.95 17.18 9.81
C GLN A 57 -12.22 15.90 9.38
N ASP A 58 -12.50 14.75 9.99
CA ASP A 58 -11.72 13.53 9.73
C ASP A 58 -11.83 13.04 8.28
N PHE A 59 -13.05 13.09 7.71
CA PHE A 59 -13.31 12.61 6.36
C PHE A 59 -12.70 13.51 5.28
N THR A 60 -12.84 14.84 5.43
CA THR A 60 -12.27 15.80 4.47
C THR A 60 -10.74 15.73 4.47
N TRP A 61 -10.14 15.45 5.63
CA TRP A 61 -8.68 15.33 5.76
C TRP A 61 -8.13 14.10 5.03
N GLN A 62 -8.75 12.93 5.22
CA GLN A 62 -8.37 11.71 4.52
C GLN A 62 -8.48 11.88 2.99
N HIS A 63 -9.55 12.54 2.51
CA HIS A 63 -9.72 12.87 1.10
C HIS A 63 -8.60 13.72 0.52
N SER A 64 -8.14 14.75 1.24
CA SER A 64 -7.02 15.57 0.78
C SER A 64 -5.71 14.79 0.74
N GLN A 65 -5.46 13.95 1.75
CA GLN A 65 -4.24 13.14 1.82
C GLN A 65 -4.13 12.17 0.65
N ALA A 66 -5.20 11.42 0.36
CA ALA A 66 -5.22 10.47 -0.75
C ALA A 66 -4.97 11.15 -2.11
N ILE A 67 -5.56 12.33 -2.32
CA ILE A 67 -5.34 13.12 -3.55
C ILE A 67 -3.90 13.60 -3.67
N ASP A 68 -3.31 14.10 -2.57
CA ASP A 68 -1.94 14.63 -2.59
C ASP A 68 -0.89 13.52 -2.76
N GLU A 69 -1.13 12.34 -2.18
CA GLU A 69 -0.31 11.15 -2.41
C GLU A 69 -0.34 10.71 -3.86
N ALA A 70 -1.53 10.61 -4.44
CA ALA A 70 -1.69 10.24 -5.84
C ALA A 70 -1.05 11.24 -6.81
N ARG A 71 -1.16 12.55 -6.54
CA ARG A 71 -0.49 13.60 -7.32
C ARG A 71 1.02 13.42 -7.33
N ARG A 72 1.63 13.30 -6.14
CA ARG A 72 3.08 13.07 -6.02
C ARG A 72 3.51 11.77 -6.69
N GLY A 73 2.68 10.75 -6.56
CA GLY A 73 2.82 9.46 -7.21
C GLY A 73 2.90 9.55 -8.73
N ILE A 74 1.91 10.21 -9.35
CA ILE A 74 1.84 10.42 -10.80
C ILE A 74 3.00 11.30 -11.28
N GLU A 75 3.36 12.37 -10.55
CA GLU A 75 4.51 13.22 -10.91
C GLU A 75 5.82 12.42 -10.93
N THR A 76 6.01 11.54 -9.94
CA THR A 76 7.18 10.65 -9.86
C THR A 76 7.18 9.67 -11.02
N MET A 77 6.05 9.02 -11.29
CA MET A 77 5.88 8.10 -12.41
C MET A 77 6.18 8.76 -13.76
N VAL A 78 5.62 9.95 -14.02
CA VAL A 78 5.86 10.69 -15.27
C VAL A 78 7.35 11.00 -15.46
N LYS A 79 8.04 11.34 -14.38
CA LYS A 79 9.49 11.58 -14.41
C LYS A 79 10.26 10.29 -14.74
N GLU A 80 9.95 9.19 -14.08
CA GLU A 80 10.58 7.88 -14.32
C GLU A 80 10.35 7.41 -15.77
N ILE A 81 9.11 7.45 -16.27
CA ILE A 81 8.78 7.08 -17.66
C ILE A 81 9.52 7.97 -18.68
N ARG A 82 9.68 9.26 -18.37
CA ARG A 82 10.40 10.19 -19.25
C ARG A 82 11.89 9.87 -19.34
N GLU A 83 12.46 9.27 -18.31
CA GLU A 83 13.87 8.88 -18.18
C GLU A 83 14.11 7.40 -18.58
N ALA A 84 13.07 6.69 -19.04
CA ALA A 84 13.13 5.29 -19.46
C ALA A 84 14.22 5.03 -20.52
N ARG A 85 14.92 3.90 -20.37
CA ARG A 85 16.07 3.48 -21.19
C ARG A 85 16.05 1.96 -21.42
N VAL A 86 16.97 1.46 -22.24
CA VAL A 86 17.13 0.01 -22.48
C VAL A 86 17.60 -0.66 -21.20
N GLY A 87 17.07 -1.86 -20.89
CA GLY A 87 17.48 -2.64 -19.71
C GLY A 87 18.92 -3.12 -19.79
N ASP A 88 19.54 -3.39 -18.63
CA ASP A 88 20.94 -3.84 -18.56
C ASP A 88 21.14 -5.26 -19.12
N ASP A 89 20.07 -6.05 -19.19
CA ASP A 89 20.01 -7.36 -19.87
C ASP A 89 19.84 -7.24 -21.39
N GLY A 90 19.70 -6.02 -21.92
CA GLY A 90 19.41 -5.74 -23.33
C GLY A 90 17.92 -5.70 -23.68
N ALA A 91 17.02 -5.71 -22.69
CA ALA A 91 15.58 -5.59 -22.92
C ALA A 91 15.18 -4.22 -23.51
N PHE A 92 14.12 -4.23 -24.32
CA PHE A 92 13.56 -3.00 -24.89
C PHE A 92 13.03 -2.06 -23.81
N LEU A 93 12.96 -0.76 -24.13
CA LEU A 93 12.55 0.28 -23.20
C LEU A 93 11.16 0.03 -22.58
N ILE A 94 10.21 -0.48 -23.38
CA ILE A 94 8.88 -0.89 -22.93
C ILE A 94 8.81 -2.42 -23.01
N GLU A 95 8.52 -3.06 -21.89
CA GLU A 95 8.28 -4.51 -21.82
C GLU A 95 6.78 -4.81 -21.98
N LYS A 96 5.91 -3.98 -21.39
CA LYS A 96 4.46 -4.20 -21.39
C LYS A 96 3.68 -2.89 -21.38
N ALA A 97 2.62 -2.81 -22.18
CA ALA A 97 1.80 -1.60 -22.36
C ALA A 97 0.29 -1.92 -22.43
N GLU A 98 -0.27 -2.36 -21.32
CA GLU A 98 -1.70 -2.67 -21.17
C GLU A 98 -2.48 -1.48 -20.61
N ASP A 99 -3.81 -1.63 -20.55
CA ASP A 99 -4.73 -0.56 -20.13
C ASP A 99 -4.61 -0.21 -18.63
N TYR A 100 -4.22 -1.20 -17.81
CA TYR A 100 -4.14 -1.11 -16.34
C TYR A 100 -2.76 -1.44 -15.78
N GLU A 101 -1.81 -1.76 -16.66
CA GLU A 101 -0.45 -2.17 -16.32
C GLU A 101 0.54 -1.68 -17.38
N PHE A 102 1.65 -1.09 -16.90
CA PHE A 102 2.74 -0.60 -17.72
C PHE A 102 4.08 -1.02 -17.12
N ILE A 103 4.93 -1.66 -17.92
CA ILE A 103 6.25 -2.17 -17.52
C ILE A 103 7.31 -1.60 -18.47
N PHE A 104 8.33 -0.99 -17.89
CA PHE A 104 9.42 -0.35 -18.60
C PHE A 104 10.71 -0.40 -17.78
N TYR A 105 11.82 -0.02 -18.40
CA TYR A 105 13.13 0.01 -17.76
C TYR A 105 13.61 1.45 -17.57
N SER A 106 14.14 1.79 -16.40
CA SER A 106 14.61 3.13 -16.08
C SER A 106 15.61 3.11 -14.94
N ASP A 107 16.48 4.12 -14.91
CA ASP A 107 17.31 4.49 -13.76
C ASP A 107 16.48 5.27 -12.76
N VAL A 108 15.94 4.62 -11.74
CA VAL A 108 15.05 5.32 -10.79
C VAL A 108 15.86 6.10 -9.76
N ASP A 109 17.00 5.56 -9.31
CA ASP A 109 17.80 6.11 -8.21
C ASP A 109 19.09 6.84 -8.64
N LYS A 110 19.43 6.79 -9.94
CA LYS A 110 20.58 7.48 -10.57
C LYS A 110 21.92 6.88 -10.22
N ASP A 111 21.98 5.56 -10.06
CA ASP A 111 23.20 4.82 -9.74
C ASP A 111 23.90 4.18 -10.97
N GLU A 112 23.39 4.45 -12.17
CA GLU A 112 23.82 3.87 -13.47
C GLU A 112 23.34 2.43 -13.74
N GLN A 113 22.67 1.77 -12.80
CA GLN A 113 21.98 0.50 -13.03
C GLN A 113 20.57 0.77 -13.57
N VAL A 114 20.04 -0.14 -14.39
CA VAL A 114 18.69 0.02 -14.95
C VAL A 114 17.74 -0.92 -14.23
N GLU A 115 16.78 -0.36 -13.50
CA GLU A 115 15.74 -1.14 -12.84
C GLU A 115 14.61 -1.47 -13.81
N ARG A 116 13.98 -2.62 -13.56
CA ARG A 116 12.69 -2.96 -14.17
C ARG A 116 11.57 -2.38 -13.31
N VAL A 117 10.80 -1.45 -13.86
CA VAL A 117 9.74 -0.72 -13.17
C VAL A 117 8.38 -1.14 -13.72
N ARG A 118 7.45 -1.45 -12.82
CA ARG A 118 6.09 -1.86 -13.14
C ARG A 118 5.08 -1.00 -12.39
N TYR A 119 4.24 -0.30 -13.13
CA TYR A 119 3.07 0.41 -12.58
C TYR A 119 1.81 -0.32 -12.96
N PHE A 120 0.93 -0.55 -11.99
CA PHE A 120 -0.33 -1.24 -12.24
C PHE A 120 -1.36 -0.84 -11.20
N ILE A 121 -2.63 -0.90 -11.59
CA ILE A 121 -3.68 -0.95 -10.58
C ILE A 121 -3.88 -2.40 -10.17
N LYS A 122 -3.88 -2.62 -8.87
CA LYS A 122 -4.36 -3.85 -8.26
C LYS A 122 -5.72 -3.52 -7.70
N PRO A 123 -6.83 -4.06 -8.23
CA PRO A 123 -8.09 -3.94 -7.53
C PRO A 123 -7.92 -4.39 -6.08
N ALA A 124 -8.30 -3.52 -5.14
CA ALA A 124 -8.15 -3.65 -3.70
C ALA A 124 -9.23 -4.61 -3.18
N GLY A 125 -9.39 -5.76 -3.84
CA GLY A 125 -10.46 -6.72 -3.56
C GLY A 125 -9.97 -8.15 -3.48
N GLY A 126 -8.69 -8.40 -3.71
CA GLY A 126 -8.09 -9.59 -3.14
C GLY A 126 -7.69 -9.30 -1.71
N GLU A 127 -8.51 -9.63 -0.71
CA GLU A 127 -8.03 -9.61 0.69
C GLU A 127 -6.73 -10.43 0.72
N GLU A 128 -5.63 -9.79 1.15
CA GLU A 128 -4.37 -10.47 1.36
C GLU A 128 -4.43 -11.06 2.76
N GLY A 129 -4.40 -12.38 2.83
CA GLY A 129 -4.37 -13.09 4.09
C GLY A 129 -3.01 -13.70 4.35
N ASN A 130 -2.64 -13.75 5.62
CA ASN A 130 -1.56 -14.59 6.09
C ASN A 130 -1.98 -15.36 7.34
N LEU A 131 -1.50 -16.59 7.44
CA LEU A 131 -1.63 -17.41 8.64
C LEU A 131 -0.30 -18.07 8.90
N THR A 132 0.05 -18.19 10.18
CA THR A 132 1.25 -18.87 10.61
C THR A 132 0.87 -19.92 11.62
N GLU A 133 1.27 -21.15 11.33
CA GLU A 133 1.08 -22.30 12.22
C GLU A 133 2.37 -23.07 12.34
N GLU A 134 2.57 -23.71 13.48
CA GLU A 134 3.72 -24.56 13.75
C GLU A 134 3.26 -25.95 14.12
N CYS A 135 4.01 -26.97 13.70
CA CYS A 135 3.81 -28.33 14.18
C CYS A 135 5.14 -28.97 14.59
N VAL A 136 5.04 -30.00 15.41
CA VAL A 136 6.19 -30.72 15.96
C VAL A 136 5.94 -32.22 15.87
N SER A 137 6.99 -32.97 15.56
CA SER A 137 7.04 -34.42 15.65
C SER A 137 8.01 -34.83 16.75
N LEU A 138 7.58 -35.78 17.59
CA LEU A 138 8.36 -36.30 18.72
C LEU A 138 8.90 -37.71 18.46
N SER A 139 8.79 -38.20 17.23
CA SER A 139 9.18 -39.55 16.84
C SER A 139 10.25 -39.45 15.75
N SER A 140 11.32 -40.24 15.85
CA SER A 140 12.35 -40.30 14.79
C SER A 140 11.69 -40.65 13.44
N GLY A 141 11.99 -39.88 12.40
CA GLY A 141 11.33 -40.00 11.09
C GLY A 141 9.81 -39.81 11.13
N GLY A 142 9.33 -39.03 12.09
CA GLY A 142 7.91 -38.73 12.21
C GLY A 142 7.50 -37.56 11.31
N SER A 143 6.20 -37.42 11.13
CA SER A 143 5.59 -36.32 10.39
C SER A 143 4.80 -35.40 11.31
N CYS A 144 4.48 -34.21 10.83
CA CYS A 144 3.49 -33.34 11.45
C CYS A 144 2.71 -32.56 10.38
N SER A 145 1.48 -32.17 10.72
CA SER A 145 0.54 -31.57 9.76
C SER A 145 -0.20 -30.38 10.37
N VAL A 146 -0.53 -29.41 9.52
CA VAL A 146 -1.41 -28.27 9.82
C VAL A 146 -2.48 -28.16 8.73
N SER A 147 -3.62 -27.57 9.06
CA SER A 147 -4.71 -27.38 8.09
C SER A 147 -5.26 -25.97 8.17
N PHE A 148 -5.41 -25.34 7.02
CA PHE A 148 -6.03 -24.04 6.84
C PHE A 148 -7.34 -24.22 6.10
N SER A 149 -8.40 -23.57 6.55
CA SER A 149 -9.72 -23.67 5.91
C SER A 149 -10.49 -22.37 6.07
N GLY A 150 -11.32 -22.03 5.09
CA GLY A 150 -12.13 -20.81 5.13
C GLY A 150 -11.28 -19.55 5.10
N PHE A 151 -10.18 -19.59 4.35
CA PHE A 151 -9.22 -18.50 4.26
C PHE A 151 -9.61 -17.45 3.21
N PHE A 152 -10.41 -17.78 2.19
CA PHE A 152 -10.99 -16.78 1.28
C PHE A 152 -12.53 -16.75 1.30
N ALA A 153 -13.11 -15.59 0.97
CA ALA A 153 -14.55 -15.37 0.96
C ALA A 153 -15.19 -15.54 -0.43
N GLU A 154 -14.54 -15.04 -1.49
CA GLU A 154 -15.11 -15.05 -2.84
C GLU A 154 -14.44 -16.06 -3.76
N ALA A 155 -13.22 -15.76 -4.20
CA ALA A 155 -12.43 -16.63 -5.06
C ALA A 155 -10.95 -16.44 -4.77
N LEU A 156 -10.14 -17.46 -5.03
CA LEU A 156 -8.69 -17.43 -4.82
C LEU A 156 -7.99 -16.97 -6.10
N GLU A 157 -7.15 -15.94 -6.03
CA GLU A 157 -6.30 -15.49 -7.14
C GLU A 157 -4.93 -16.18 -7.10
N SER A 158 -4.29 -16.19 -5.93
CA SER A 158 -3.01 -16.87 -5.73
C SER A 158 -2.82 -17.30 -4.27
N ALA A 159 -2.04 -18.36 -4.05
CA ALA A 159 -1.64 -18.80 -2.72
C ALA A 159 -0.22 -19.36 -2.72
N GLN A 160 0.55 -19.02 -1.68
CA GLN A 160 1.90 -19.49 -1.47
C GLN A 160 2.07 -19.98 -0.04
N ILE A 161 2.98 -20.93 0.14
CA ILE A 161 3.38 -21.41 1.45
C ILE A 161 4.89 -21.29 1.58
N LYS A 162 5.33 -20.66 2.67
CA LYS A 162 6.72 -20.71 3.08
C LYS A 162 6.85 -21.72 4.22
N VAL A 163 7.69 -22.72 4.01
CA VAL A 163 7.93 -23.79 4.98
C VAL A 163 9.35 -23.66 5.46
N SER A 164 9.55 -23.87 6.77
CA SER A 164 10.88 -23.87 7.37
C SER A 164 10.92 -24.87 8.50
N VAL A 165 12.09 -25.46 8.72
CA VAL A 165 12.25 -26.65 9.58
C VAL A 165 13.39 -26.46 10.58
N GLU A 166 13.27 -27.12 11.72
CA GLU A 166 14.32 -27.28 12.70
C GLU A 166 14.30 -28.74 13.17
N GLY A 167 15.48 -29.32 13.39
CA GLY A 167 15.63 -30.70 13.79
C GLY A 167 17.04 -31.22 13.61
N ASP A 168 17.18 -32.54 13.61
CA ASP A 168 18.41 -33.24 13.28
C ASP A 168 18.54 -33.34 11.76
N LEU A 169 19.12 -32.30 11.14
CA LEU A 169 19.13 -32.08 9.68
C LEU A 169 20.54 -31.76 9.13
N ASP A 170 21.60 -32.23 9.79
CA ASP A 170 22.99 -31.94 9.40
C ASP A 170 23.61 -32.97 8.43
N SER A 171 22.87 -34.02 8.09
CA SER A 171 23.32 -35.04 7.15
C SER A 171 22.53 -35.08 5.84
N SER A 172 23.14 -35.62 4.79
CA SER A 172 22.47 -35.80 3.49
C SER A 172 21.32 -36.82 3.51
N SER A 173 21.23 -37.61 4.57
CA SER A 173 20.13 -38.57 4.79
C SER A 173 18.99 -37.99 5.61
N GLU A 174 19.17 -36.81 6.19
CA GLU A 174 18.19 -36.13 7.03
C GLU A 174 17.45 -35.07 6.22
N THR A 175 16.37 -35.49 5.58
CA THR A 175 15.54 -34.60 4.76
C THR A 175 14.13 -34.53 5.30
N ALA A 176 13.42 -33.45 4.96
CA ALA A 176 12.01 -33.28 5.30
C ALA A 176 11.19 -33.03 4.02
N GLU A 177 10.28 -33.94 3.67
CA GLU A 177 9.45 -33.84 2.46
C GLU A 177 8.14 -33.12 2.76
N VAL A 178 7.80 -32.12 1.93
CA VAL A 178 6.63 -31.26 2.09
C VAL A 178 5.52 -31.72 1.17
N PHE A 179 4.32 -31.87 1.71
CA PHE A 179 3.11 -32.24 1.00
C PHE A 179 2.01 -31.18 1.18
N ALA A 180 1.25 -30.93 0.11
CA ALA A 180 -0.05 -30.23 0.15
C ALA A 180 -1.15 -31.21 -0.29
N ASP A 181 -2.13 -31.44 0.57
CA ASP A 181 -3.24 -32.38 0.35
C ASP A 181 -2.79 -33.78 -0.13
N GLY A 182 -1.64 -34.22 0.39
CA GLY A 182 -1.02 -35.51 0.06
C GLY A 182 -0.21 -35.54 -1.23
N ILE A 183 -0.08 -34.42 -1.94
CA ILE A 183 0.78 -34.27 -3.13
C ILE A 183 2.11 -33.65 -2.72
N SER A 184 3.22 -34.27 -3.10
CA SER A 184 4.58 -33.79 -2.79
C SER A 184 4.89 -32.50 -3.54
N LEU A 185 5.32 -31.47 -2.81
CA LEU A 185 5.77 -30.18 -3.32
C LEU A 185 7.29 -30.13 -3.52
N GLY A 186 8.04 -30.83 -2.66
CA GLY A 186 9.49 -30.85 -2.66
C GLY A 186 10.07 -31.26 -1.31
N SER A 187 11.39 -31.37 -1.24
CA SER A 187 12.11 -31.75 -0.02
C SER A 187 13.04 -30.64 0.45
N LEU A 188 13.08 -30.46 1.76
CA LEU A 188 13.94 -29.52 2.47
C LEU A 188 15.23 -30.23 2.94
N CYS A 189 16.28 -29.45 3.14
CA CYS A 189 17.59 -29.86 3.67
C CYS A 189 18.30 -30.95 2.85
N THR A 190 18.00 -31.08 1.55
CA THR A 190 18.43 -32.18 0.67
C THR A 190 19.95 -32.35 0.47
N ARG A 191 20.76 -31.39 0.92
CA ARG A 191 22.23 -31.41 0.75
C ARG A 191 23.00 -31.41 2.07
N GLY A 192 22.30 -31.54 3.21
CA GLY A 192 22.91 -31.30 4.52
C GLY A 192 23.29 -29.83 4.72
N ASP A 193 22.57 -28.92 4.05
CA ASP A 193 22.75 -27.47 4.18
C ASP A 193 22.11 -26.93 5.47
N CYS A 194 21.34 -27.77 6.16
CA CYS A 194 20.75 -27.49 7.46
C CYS A 194 21.69 -27.96 8.58
N GLY A 195 21.42 -27.53 9.81
CA GLY A 195 22.21 -27.88 10.99
C GLY A 195 21.41 -28.70 11.98
N GLN A 196 22.13 -29.36 12.88
CA GLN A 196 21.58 -30.22 13.92
C GLN A 196 21.14 -29.41 15.14
N CYS A 197 19.85 -29.47 15.46
CA CYS A 197 19.22 -28.85 16.64
C CYS A 197 19.68 -27.40 16.89
N VAL A 198 19.74 -26.59 15.83
CA VAL A 198 20.35 -25.24 15.86
C VAL A 198 19.54 -24.27 16.73
N GLY A 199 18.28 -24.58 17.01
CA GLY A 199 17.40 -23.69 17.74
C GLY A 199 16.93 -22.49 16.91
N SER A 200 16.79 -22.69 15.60
CA SER A 200 16.25 -21.73 14.65
C SER A 200 15.70 -22.46 13.43
N PHE A 201 14.59 -21.97 12.87
CA PHE A 201 14.07 -22.49 11.60
C PHE A 201 15.01 -22.22 10.42
N GLN A 202 15.15 -23.22 9.56
CA GLN A 202 16.05 -23.26 8.41
C GLN A 202 15.31 -23.69 7.15
N ASP A 203 15.99 -23.56 6.00
CA ASP A 203 15.45 -23.86 4.67
C ASP A 203 14.10 -23.17 4.41
N LEU A 204 14.16 -21.84 4.22
CA LEU A 204 13.03 -20.91 4.03
C LEU A 204 12.36 -21.06 2.65
N SER A 205 12.12 -22.28 2.22
CA SER A 205 11.60 -22.61 0.90
C SER A 205 10.15 -22.15 0.72
N ILE A 206 9.84 -21.64 -0.47
CA ILE A 206 8.52 -21.11 -0.85
C ILE A 206 7.95 -21.98 -1.98
N PHE A 207 6.69 -22.39 -1.84
CA PHE A 207 5.97 -23.19 -2.84
C PHE A 207 4.68 -22.50 -3.27
N ASP A 208 4.37 -22.56 -4.56
CA ASP A 208 3.06 -22.16 -5.10
C ASP A 208 2.06 -23.29 -4.85
N VAL A 209 0.96 -22.95 -4.17
CA VAL A 209 -0.09 -23.89 -3.74
C VAL A 209 -1.47 -23.43 -4.21
N THR A 210 -1.53 -22.49 -5.14
CA THR A 210 -2.78 -21.90 -5.65
C THR A 210 -3.77 -22.96 -6.11
N SER A 211 -3.31 -23.97 -6.86
CA SER A 211 -4.17 -25.04 -7.37
C SER A 211 -4.68 -25.99 -6.28
N HIS A 212 -3.93 -26.15 -5.19
CA HIS A 212 -4.28 -27.04 -4.08
C HIS A 212 -5.27 -26.34 -3.15
N ALA A 213 -5.07 -25.05 -2.89
CA ALA A 213 -5.90 -24.23 -2.02
C ALA A 213 -7.23 -23.76 -2.65
N SER A 214 -7.53 -24.13 -3.90
CA SER A 214 -8.68 -23.62 -4.66
C SER A 214 -10.06 -24.03 -4.10
N ASP A 215 -10.13 -25.05 -3.25
CA ASP A 215 -11.36 -25.50 -2.59
C ASP A 215 -11.60 -24.83 -1.22
N ASN A 216 -10.81 -23.79 -0.89
CA ASN A 216 -10.84 -23.07 0.39
C ASN A 216 -10.45 -23.95 1.60
N SER A 217 -9.71 -25.01 1.35
CA SER A 217 -9.12 -25.90 2.35
C SER A 217 -7.73 -26.32 1.88
N ILE A 218 -6.77 -26.44 2.78
CA ILE A 218 -5.47 -27.03 2.43
C ILE A 218 -4.83 -27.63 3.67
N GLN A 219 -4.34 -28.86 3.55
CA GLN A 219 -3.54 -29.51 4.58
C GLN A 219 -2.08 -29.57 4.14
N PHE A 220 -1.20 -29.03 4.97
CA PHE A 220 0.23 -29.22 4.82
C PHE A 220 0.70 -30.35 5.74
N THR A 221 1.55 -31.21 5.21
CA THR A 221 2.24 -32.25 5.98
C THR A 221 3.71 -32.20 5.65
N VAL A 222 4.56 -32.28 6.67
CA VAL A 222 5.99 -32.49 6.46
C VAL A 222 6.39 -33.82 7.07
N ASP A 223 7.04 -34.66 6.27
CA ASP A 223 7.49 -35.99 6.65
C ASP A 223 9.01 -36.03 6.75
N ALA A 224 9.53 -36.30 7.94
CA ALA A 224 10.96 -36.42 8.15
C ALA A 224 11.45 -37.79 7.69
N SER A 225 12.60 -37.84 7.04
CA SER A 225 13.29 -39.10 6.76
C SER A 225 13.58 -39.88 8.04
N GLY A 226 13.67 -41.21 7.95
CA GLY A 226 13.95 -42.09 9.10
C GLY A 226 15.29 -41.87 9.80
N SER A 227 16.14 -40.99 9.28
CA SER A 227 17.42 -40.59 9.87
C SER A 227 17.30 -39.36 10.78
N VAL A 228 16.18 -38.64 10.75
CA VAL A 228 15.96 -37.48 11.64
C VAL A 228 15.56 -37.99 13.02
N ASP A 229 16.47 -37.91 13.98
CA ASP A 229 16.27 -38.48 15.31
C ASP A 229 15.59 -37.53 16.32
N ALA A 230 14.76 -38.10 17.20
CA ALA A 230 14.00 -37.36 18.21
C ALA A 230 14.83 -37.07 19.48
N PHE A 231 15.76 -36.10 19.39
CA PHE A 231 16.56 -35.68 20.55
C PHE A 231 16.78 -34.16 20.65
N CYS A 232 16.27 -33.36 19.71
CA CYS A 232 16.42 -31.92 19.79
C CYS A 232 15.61 -31.37 20.97
N ASP A 233 16.25 -30.49 21.74
CA ASP A 233 15.69 -29.85 22.93
C ASP A 233 15.65 -28.32 22.72
N TRP A 234 14.67 -27.88 21.94
CA TRP A 234 14.44 -26.48 21.62
C TRP A 234 12.94 -26.18 21.59
N GLN A 235 12.49 -25.37 22.55
CA GLN A 235 11.08 -25.10 22.89
C GLN A 235 10.29 -26.34 23.35
N GLU A 236 10.40 -27.46 22.63
CA GLU A 236 9.85 -28.77 22.93
C GLU A 236 11.00 -29.75 23.16
N SER A 237 10.84 -30.64 24.13
CA SER A 237 11.88 -31.61 24.47
C SER A 237 11.77 -32.89 23.65
N ASN A 238 12.91 -33.42 23.20
CA ASN A 238 13.05 -34.61 22.35
C ASN A 238 12.17 -34.59 21.09
N HIS A 239 12.11 -33.46 20.39
CA HIS A 239 11.48 -33.45 19.07
C HIS A 239 12.47 -33.92 18.01
N SER A 240 11.96 -34.56 16.96
CA SER A 240 12.73 -34.91 15.76
C SER A 240 12.69 -33.78 14.75
N LEU A 241 11.50 -33.21 14.56
CA LEU A 241 11.24 -32.18 13.58
C LEU A 241 10.27 -31.17 14.16
N LYS A 242 10.62 -29.89 14.07
CA LYS A 242 9.72 -28.76 14.26
C LYS A 242 9.59 -27.99 12.96
N VAL A 243 8.37 -27.65 12.57
CA VAL A 243 8.07 -27.04 11.28
C VAL A 243 7.23 -25.79 11.49
N LYS A 244 7.59 -24.72 10.78
CA LYS A 244 6.81 -23.49 10.71
C LYS A 244 6.29 -23.29 9.29
N PHE A 245 4.99 -23.05 9.21
CA PHE A 245 4.26 -22.78 7.98
C PHE A 245 3.80 -21.32 8.00
N GLU A 246 4.20 -20.56 6.99
CA GLU A 246 3.73 -19.19 6.77
C GLU A 246 2.93 -19.20 5.47
N PHE A 247 1.62 -19.39 5.59
CA PHE A 247 0.68 -19.46 4.47
C PHE A 247 0.21 -18.05 4.12
N SER A 248 0.28 -17.69 2.85
CA SER A 248 -0.22 -16.42 2.34
C SER A 248 -1.08 -16.63 1.10
N TRP A 249 -2.13 -15.84 0.97
CA TRP A 249 -3.01 -15.89 -0.19
C TRP A 249 -3.52 -14.51 -0.55
N GLN A 250 -4.06 -14.44 -1.76
CA GLN A 250 -4.72 -13.28 -2.30
C GLN A 250 -6.04 -13.72 -2.93
N GLU A 251 -7.14 -13.11 -2.50
CA GLU A 251 -8.44 -13.34 -3.15
C GLU A 251 -8.50 -12.71 -4.55
N THR A 252 -9.44 -13.16 -5.37
CA THR A 252 -9.77 -12.49 -6.64
C THR A 252 -10.51 -11.22 -6.32
N ALA A 253 -10.08 -10.12 -6.92
CA ALA A 253 -10.81 -8.88 -6.82
C ALA A 253 -12.25 -8.97 -7.33
N SER A 254 -13.19 -8.58 -6.49
CA SER A 254 -14.53 -8.22 -6.92
C SER A 254 -14.52 -6.90 -7.71
N ALA A 255 -15.28 -6.86 -8.81
CA ALA A 255 -15.42 -5.70 -9.69
C ALA A 255 -16.08 -4.47 -9.01
N ASP A 256 -16.63 -4.65 -7.81
CA ASP A 256 -17.26 -3.59 -7.01
C ASP A 256 -16.28 -2.90 -6.03
N VAL A 257 -15.00 -3.26 -6.06
CA VAL A 257 -14.02 -2.83 -5.05
C VAL A 257 -13.07 -1.78 -5.61
N LYS A 258 -12.76 -0.79 -4.78
CA LYS A 258 -11.69 0.19 -4.99
C LYS A 258 -10.40 -0.51 -5.39
N ALA A 259 -9.50 0.15 -6.09
CA ALA A 259 -8.19 -0.32 -6.47
C ALA A 259 -7.07 0.43 -5.73
N ILE A 260 -5.90 -0.19 -5.66
CA ILE A 260 -4.65 0.42 -5.22
C ILE A 260 -3.77 0.56 -6.45
N PHE A 261 -3.31 1.77 -6.74
CA PHE A 261 -2.26 1.99 -7.72
C PHE A 261 -0.91 1.71 -7.07
N LYS A 262 -0.17 0.73 -7.60
CA LYS A 262 1.10 0.25 -7.07
C LYS A 262 2.24 0.49 -8.07
N LYS A 263 3.45 0.56 -7.53
CA LYS A 263 4.72 0.51 -8.25
C LYS A 263 5.56 -0.65 -7.73
N GLU A 264 6.14 -1.43 -8.62
CA GLU A 264 7.13 -2.46 -8.31
C GLU A 264 8.46 -2.12 -8.99
N ILE A 265 9.56 -2.35 -8.28
CA ILE A 265 10.92 -2.17 -8.78
C ILE A 265 11.70 -3.47 -8.60
N ILE A 266 12.42 -3.92 -9.64
CA ILE A 266 13.39 -5.01 -9.56
C ILE A 266 14.76 -4.49 -9.98
N ASN A 267 15.74 -4.62 -9.09
CA ASN A 267 17.13 -4.30 -9.37
C ASN A 267 17.79 -5.37 -10.26
N PRO A 268 18.68 -4.99 -11.18
CA PRO A 268 19.42 -5.96 -11.99
C PRO A 268 20.40 -6.77 -11.12
N VAL A 269 20.47 -8.08 -11.33
CA VAL A 269 21.38 -8.97 -10.59
C VAL A 269 22.12 -9.97 -11.48
N GLY A 270 23.33 -10.32 -11.05
CA GLY A 270 24.11 -11.43 -11.61
C GLY A 270 24.86 -11.13 -12.92
N TRP A 271 25.57 -12.14 -13.41
CA TRP A 271 26.21 -12.17 -14.73
C TRP A 271 25.92 -13.53 -15.40
N PRO A 272 25.14 -13.60 -16.50
CA PRO A 272 24.46 -12.50 -17.19
C PRO A 272 23.42 -11.79 -16.30
N ILE A 273 23.18 -10.51 -16.57
CA ILE A 273 22.23 -9.69 -15.82
C ILE A 273 20.82 -10.24 -16.02
N SER A 274 20.04 -10.25 -14.94
CA SER A 274 18.65 -10.69 -14.93
C SER A 274 17.82 -9.93 -13.90
N TYR A 275 16.51 -9.95 -14.06
CA TYR A 275 15.51 -9.39 -13.16
C TYR A 275 14.66 -10.52 -12.57
N PRO A 276 15.09 -11.18 -11.47
CA PRO A 276 14.41 -12.35 -10.94
C PRO A 276 13.04 -11.97 -10.36
N LYS A 277 12.01 -12.72 -10.76
CA LYS A 277 10.68 -12.61 -10.17
C LYS A 277 10.71 -13.04 -8.70
N GLY A 278 10.05 -12.31 -7.81
CA GLY A 278 10.06 -12.54 -6.36
C GLY A 278 11.02 -11.63 -5.57
N SER A 279 11.81 -10.80 -6.25
CA SER A 279 12.65 -9.77 -5.60
C SER A 279 12.13 -8.35 -5.83
N GLU A 280 10.82 -8.19 -6.05
CA GLU A 280 10.16 -6.91 -6.28
C GLU A 280 10.06 -6.09 -4.98
N GLU A 281 10.55 -4.85 -5.01
CA GLU A 281 10.21 -3.85 -4.01
C GLU A 281 8.89 -3.17 -4.39
N THR A 282 7.86 -3.32 -3.54
CA THR A 282 6.51 -2.78 -3.80
C THR A 282 6.26 -1.46 -3.06
N PHE A 283 5.72 -0.48 -3.78
CA PHE A 283 5.32 0.83 -3.27
C PHE A 283 3.84 1.09 -3.58
N ILE A 284 3.10 1.56 -2.57
CA ILE A 284 1.73 2.05 -2.77
C ILE A 284 1.79 3.50 -3.20
N ILE A 285 1.22 3.79 -4.37
CA ILE A 285 1.23 5.12 -4.98
C ILE A 285 -0.05 5.89 -4.65
N SER A 286 -1.20 5.21 -4.75
CA SER A 286 -2.51 5.76 -4.38
C SER A 286 -3.43 4.63 -3.97
N GLU A 287 -4.17 4.85 -2.89
CA GLU A 287 -5.31 4.02 -2.55
C GLU A 287 -6.61 4.60 -3.15
N ASN A 288 -7.71 3.85 -3.04
CA ASN A 288 -9.05 4.30 -3.41
C ASN A 288 -9.22 4.68 -4.89
N VAL A 289 -8.52 3.97 -5.77
CA VAL A 289 -8.58 4.15 -7.22
C VAL A 289 -9.86 3.50 -7.77
N MET A 290 -10.57 4.16 -8.67
CA MET A 290 -11.91 3.76 -9.12
C MET A 290 -11.95 3.45 -10.62
N ASN A 291 -10.82 3.45 -11.31
CA ASN A 291 -10.73 3.24 -12.76
C ASN A 291 -11.48 1.99 -13.23
N GLU A 292 -11.18 0.82 -12.68
CA GLU A 292 -11.87 -0.44 -13.03
C GLU A 292 -13.37 -0.38 -12.70
N TYR A 293 -13.74 0.10 -11.52
CA TYR A 293 -15.13 0.27 -11.10
C TYR A 293 -15.93 1.19 -12.05
N ARG A 294 -15.27 2.21 -12.61
CA ARG A 294 -15.87 3.15 -13.58
C ARG A 294 -15.76 2.69 -15.03
N GLY A 295 -15.06 1.58 -15.31
CA GLY A 295 -14.79 1.10 -16.67
C GLY A 295 -13.87 2.01 -17.48
N GLU A 296 -12.92 2.67 -16.80
CA GLU A 296 -12.06 3.73 -17.34
C GLU A 296 -10.59 3.29 -17.33
N ILE A 297 -9.95 3.31 -18.50
CA ILE A 297 -8.55 2.90 -18.71
C ILE A 297 -7.58 3.85 -17.98
N VAL A 298 -6.58 3.30 -17.30
CA VAL A 298 -5.53 4.10 -16.62
C VAL A 298 -4.52 4.61 -17.64
N PHE A 299 -3.99 3.73 -18.48
CA PHE A 299 -2.92 4.06 -19.42
C PHE A 299 -3.45 4.08 -20.86
N ASN A 300 -3.46 5.27 -21.47
CA ASN A 300 -3.87 5.46 -22.85
C ASN A 300 -2.64 5.80 -23.70
N TYR A 301 -2.45 5.10 -24.82
CA TYR A 301 -1.23 5.15 -25.61
C TYR A 301 -1.50 5.77 -26.98
N TYR A 302 -0.61 6.66 -27.41
CA TYR A 302 -0.73 7.41 -28.66
C TYR A 302 0.57 7.40 -29.46
N ASP A 303 0.44 7.40 -30.79
CA ASP A 303 1.56 7.53 -31.72
C ASP A 303 2.09 8.97 -31.80
N SER A 304 3.09 9.21 -32.66
CA SER A 304 3.69 10.53 -32.89
C SER A 304 2.74 11.56 -33.48
N ASP A 305 1.68 11.12 -34.16
CA ASP A 305 0.64 11.94 -34.78
C ASP A 305 -0.58 12.11 -33.86
N ASN A 306 -0.49 11.60 -32.62
CA ASN A 306 -1.51 11.64 -31.59
C ASN A 306 -2.76 10.80 -31.89
N ASN A 307 -2.63 9.72 -32.66
CA ASN A 307 -3.68 8.72 -32.82
C ASN A 307 -3.59 7.65 -31.72
N PRO A 308 -4.73 7.16 -31.21
CA PRO A 308 -4.73 6.09 -30.21
C PRO A 308 -4.18 4.78 -30.80
N LEU A 309 -3.36 4.07 -30.03
CA LEU A 309 -2.74 2.81 -30.42
C LEU A 309 -3.54 1.60 -29.95
N VAL A 310 -3.67 0.61 -30.83
CA VAL A 310 -4.15 -0.75 -30.48
C VAL A 310 -3.06 -1.52 -29.74
N LEU A 311 -3.44 -2.49 -28.91
CA LEU A 311 -2.55 -3.21 -27.99
C LEU A 311 -1.25 -3.70 -28.63
N GLU A 312 -1.33 -4.31 -29.82
CA GLU A 312 -0.19 -4.88 -30.56
C GLU A 312 0.87 -3.82 -30.95
N ASP A 313 0.45 -2.58 -31.15
CA ASP A 313 1.31 -1.49 -31.61
C ASP A 313 1.96 -0.69 -30.46
N ARG A 314 1.47 -0.86 -29.23
CA ARG A 314 1.82 0.03 -28.11
C ARG A 314 3.28 -0.05 -27.69
N MET A 315 3.89 -1.23 -27.71
CA MET A 315 5.29 -1.38 -27.28
C MET A 315 6.26 -0.68 -28.25
N GLU A 316 5.95 -0.68 -29.55
CA GLU A 316 6.85 -0.17 -30.58
C GLU A 316 6.57 1.29 -30.97
N LYS A 317 5.29 1.70 -30.99
CA LYS A 317 4.86 2.97 -31.59
C LYS A 317 4.45 4.04 -30.57
N THR A 318 4.42 3.75 -29.27
CA THR A 318 4.02 4.74 -28.25
C THR A 318 4.97 5.93 -28.24
N ALA A 319 4.48 7.11 -28.59
CA ALA A 319 5.23 8.37 -28.48
C ALA A 319 4.75 9.22 -27.29
N ARG A 320 3.47 9.11 -26.95
CA ARG A 320 2.82 9.79 -25.83
C ARG A 320 1.94 8.80 -25.08
N MET A 321 1.99 8.85 -23.75
CA MET A 321 1.04 8.16 -22.89
C MET A 321 0.26 9.18 -22.06
N HIS A 322 -1.06 9.02 -22.04
CA HIS A 322 -1.97 9.79 -21.20
C HIS A 322 -2.44 8.90 -20.06
N VAL A 323 -2.16 9.33 -18.82
CA VAL A 323 -2.52 8.62 -17.61
C VAL A 323 -3.73 9.30 -16.99
N LYS A 324 -4.79 8.53 -16.75
CA LYS A 324 -6.02 8.98 -16.10
C LYS A 324 -6.28 8.13 -14.86
N LEU A 325 -6.18 8.73 -13.68
CA LEU A 325 -6.44 8.08 -12.40
C LEU A 325 -7.66 8.70 -11.73
N ILE A 326 -8.67 7.90 -11.42
CA ILE A 326 -9.91 8.33 -10.76
C ILE A 326 -9.83 7.89 -9.30
N ILE A 327 -9.99 8.82 -8.36
CA ILE A 327 -9.83 8.55 -6.92
C ILE A 327 -11.12 8.93 -6.20
N ASN A 328 -11.63 8.00 -5.38
CA ASN A 328 -12.75 8.28 -4.49
C ASN A 328 -12.72 7.42 -3.23
N ILE A 329 -12.62 8.04 -2.05
CA ILE A 329 -12.62 7.35 -0.75
C ILE A 329 -14.02 6.82 -0.39
N ASP A 330 -15.11 7.45 -0.82
CA ASP A 330 -16.44 6.93 -0.58
C ASP A 330 -17.36 7.28 -1.75
N PRO A 331 -17.58 6.38 -2.72
CA PRO A 331 -18.47 6.65 -3.84
C PRO A 331 -19.94 6.88 -3.42
N SER A 332 -20.31 6.56 -2.17
CA SER A 332 -21.66 6.76 -1.65
C SER A 332 -21.89 8.14 -0.98
N ARG A 333 -20.83 8.95 -0.85
CA ARG A 333 -20.88 10.27 -0.20
C ARG A 333 -20.06 11.30 -0.98
N ASP A 334 -20.44 12.57 -0.88
CA ASP A 334 -19.57 13.66 -1.38
C ASP A 334 -18.28 13.74 -0.54
N PRO A 335 -17.13 14.11 -1.13
CA PRO A 335 -16.96 14.60 -2.50
C PRO A 335 -16.98 13.50 -3.56
N GLN A 336 -17.47 13.87 -4.76
CA GLN A 336 -17.46 13.01 -5.95
C GLN A 336 -16.04 12.69 -6.41
N ASP A 337 -15.96 11.76 -7.35
CA ASP A 337 -14.71 11.30 -7.98
C ASP A 337 -13.76 12.46 -8.30
N PHE A 338 -12.51 12.29 -7.87
CA PHE A 338 -11.44 13.20 -8.22
C PHE A 338 -10.58 12.56 -9.32
N THR A 339 -10.58 13.17 -10.51
CA THR A 339 -9.81 12.69 -11.66
C THR A 339 -8.48 13.42 -11.75
N LEU A 340 -7.39 12.65 -11.74
CA LEU A 340 -6.04 13.08 -12.05
C LEU A 340 -5.69 12.67 -13.47
N GLU A 341 -5.22 13.63 -14.25
CA GLU A 341 -4.78 13.39 -15.63
C GLU A 341 -3.36 13.93 -15.80
N SER A 342 -2.52 13.16 -16.48
CA SER A 342 -1.16 13.58 -16.82
C SER A 342 -0.72 12.99 -18.16
N ASP A 343 0.13 13.74 -18.86
CA ASP A 343 0.69 13.33 -20.14
C ASP A 343 2.19 13.17 -20.04
N VAL A 344 2.70 12.07 -20.57
CA VAL A 344 4.13 11.79 -20.64
C VAL A 344 4.55 11.48 -22.07
N GLN A 345 5.67 12.09 -22.48
CA GLN A 345 6.37 11.77 -23.72
C GLN A 345 7.65 11.03 -23.37
N ILE A 346 7.85 9.85 -23.95
CA ILE A 346 9.04 9.04 -23.75
C ILE A 346 10.17 9.65 -24.59
N ARG A 347 11.25 10.13 -23.95
CA ARG A 347 12.31 10.88 -24.64
C ARG A 347 13.12 10.04 -25.62
N ASN A 348 13.33 8.77 -25.32
CA ASN A 348 14.30 7.93 -26.01
C ASN A 348 13.79 7.21 -27.27
N LEU A 349 12.54 7.44 -27.69
CA LEU A 349 11.96 6.82 -28.88
C LEU A 349 12.16 7.62 -30.18
N LYS A 350 12.98 8.67 -30.17
CA LYS A 350 13.18 9.56 -31.35
C LYS A 350 14.36 9.23 -32.28
N THR A 351 15.06 8.10 -32.13
CA THR A 351 16.35 7.90 -32.84
C THR A 351 16.60 6.53 -33.45
N ASN A 352 15.59 5.76 -33.85
CA ASN A 352 15.80 4.53 -34.64
C ASN A 352 14.89 4.44 -35.87
N LEU A 353 14.96 5.44 -36.76
CA LEU A 353 14.49 5.34 -38.15
C LEU A 353 15.61 5.70 -39.12
#